data_AF-A0A2V7TPG7-F1
#
_entry.id   AF-A0A2V7TPG7-F1
#
_cell.length_a   1.000
_cell.length_b   1.000
_cell.length_c   1.000
_cell.angle_alpha   90.00
_cell.angle_beta   90.00
_cell.angle_gamma   90.00
#
_symmetry.space_group_name_H-M   'P 1'
#
loop_
_entity.id
_entity.type
_entity.pdbx_description
1 polymer ?
#
loop_
_entity_poly.entity_id
_entity_poly.type
_entity_poly.pdbx_seq_one_letter_code
_entity_poly.pdbx_strand_id
1 'polypeptide(L)'
;MGAAFAATTDAPSRLVNARVETRSAAGGLEPAFRAAVAAARAPAWIGYAVPTEGRHQMCCWDSTDEVGLGCPGCRLEGRGSFSVRGDRDRSDRTLSLEGDETILVLFRAEQGRLDRIRTYSSGCALDAGGLSVVWLTDVKPAESVRLLRSLVASGGSEERGGRRVEEPALAALAFHADPSALEALIGLARQDASGHVRGQALFWLAQRAGSKVAGVITRAIEDDPETEVKKRAVFALSQLPHDEGVPLLIDTARKNRNPAVRKQ
;
A
#
# COMPACT_ATOMS: atom_id res chain seq x y z
N MET A 1 -8.87 -37.99 -5.82
CA MET A 1 -7.77 -37.43 -6.64
C MET A 1 -8.20 -36.05 -7.08
N GLY A 2 -7.94 -35.03 -6.25
CA GLY A 2 -8.22 -33.64 -6.59
C GLY A 2 -6.98 -33.03 -7.24
N ALA A 3 -7.10 -32.58 -8.48
CA ALA A 3 -6.03 -31.88 -9.17
C ALA A 3 -5.79 -30.53 -8.48
N ALA A 4 -4.62 -30.38 -7.86
CA ALA A 4 -4.13 -29.09 -7.42
C ALA A 4 -3.77 -28.27 -8.67
N PHE A 5 -4.44 -27.15 -8.87
CA PHE A 5 -4.00 -26.16 -9.85
C PHE A 5 -2.72 -25.52 -9.33
N ALA A 6 -1.59 -25.90 -9.91
CA ALA A 6 -0.35 -25.15 -9.78
C ALA A 6 -0.52 -23.87 -10.59
N ALA A 7 -0.74 -22.74 -9.93
CA ALA A 7 -0.66 -21.44 -10.56
C ALA A 7 0.80 -21.19 -10.94
N THR A 8 1.10 -21.27 -12.24
CA THR A 8 2.36 -20.78 -12.79
C THR A 8 2.40 -19.27 -12.57
N THR A 9 3.10 -18.85 -11.52
CA THR A 9 3.31 -17.45 -11.14
C THR A 9 4.41 -16.86 -12.01
N ASP A 10 4.11 -16.70 -13.30
CA ASP A 10 4.96 -15.93 -14.19
C ASP A 10 4.96 -14.45 -13.77
N ALA A 11 5.95 -13.69 -14.24
CA ALA A 11 5.94 -12.24 -14.07
C ALA A 11 4.63 -11.64 -14.62
N PRO A 12 4.15 -10.49 -14.12
CA PRO A 12 2.89 -9.92 -14.55
C PRO A 12 2.93 -9.77 -16.07
N SER A 13 1.93 -10.35 -16.75
CA SER A 13 1.85 -10.39 -18.23
C SER A 13 1.77 -9.01 -18.88
N ARG A 14 1.79 -7.94 -18.08
CA ARG A 14 1.69 -6.55 -18.48
C ARG A 14 2.91 -5.69 -18.09
N LEU A 15 4.03 -6.29 -17.67
CA LEU A 15 5.31 -5.58 -17.59
C LEU A 15 5.95 -5.47 -18.99
N VAL A 16 6.17 -4.23 -19.45
CA VAL A 16 6.76 -3.91 -20.75
C VAL A 16 8.08 -3.16 -20.58
N ASN A 17 8.92 -3.21 -21.63
CA ASN A 17 10.26 -2.63 -21.64
C ASN A 17 11.08 -3.01 -20.39
N ALA A 18 11.06 -4.28 -20.01
CA ALA A 18 11.70 -4.78 -18.79
C ALA A 18 12.66 -5.93 -19.13
N ARG A 19 13.81 -5.99 -18.45
CA ARG A 19 14.66 -7.19 -18.42
C ARG A 19 14.32 -7.99 -17.17
N VAL A 20 13.36 -8.90 -17.31
CA VAL A 20 12.80 -9.64 -16.17
C VAL A 20 13.66 -10.86 -15.84
N GLU A 21 14.00 -11.00 -14.56
CA GLU A 21 14.64 -12.18 -13.97
C GLU A 21 13.74 -12.71 -12.84
N THR A 22 13.20 -13.91 -13.02
CA THR A 22 12.36 -14.55 -12.00
C THR A 22 13.20 -15.29 -10.98
N ARG A 23 12.91 -15.12 -9.68
CA ARG A 23 13.56 -15.81 -8.57
C ARG A 23 12.53 -16.31 -7.57
N SER A 24 12.71 -17.53 -7.07
CA SER A 24 11.82 -18.08 -6.04
C SER A 24 12.14 -17.48 -4.66
N ALA A 25 11.09 -17.10 -3.93
CA ALA A 25 11.14 -16.75 -2.52
C ALA A 25 10.62 -17.87 -1.60
N ALA A 26 10.57 -19.12 -2.06
CA ALA A 26 10.08 -20.25 -1.27
C ALA A 26 10.85 -20.47 0.04
N GLY A 27 12.14 -20.07 0.09
CA GLY A 27 12.98 -20.07 1.29
C GLY A 27 12.73 -18.88 2.23
N GLY A 28 11.82 -17.97 1.89
CA GLY A 28 11.44 -16.78 2.65
C GLY A 28 11.57 -15.49 1.82
N LEU A 29 10.54 -14.64 1.85
CA LEU A 29 10.53 -13.36 1.13
C LEU A 29 11.64 -12.40 1.58
N GLU A 30 11.80 -12.20 2.88
CA GLU A 30 12.75 -11.21 3.41
C GLU A 30 14.21 -11.45 2.99
N PRO A 31 14.78 -12.67 3.12
CA PRO A 31 16.15 -12.91 2.64
C PRO A 31 16.26 -12.78 1.11
N ALA A 32 15.26 -13.25 0.34
CA ALA A 32 15.27 -13.11 -1.12
C ALA A 32 15.22 -11.64 -1.55
N PHE A 33 14.38 -10.83 -0.91
CA PHE A 33 14.28 -9.39 -1.11
C PHE A 33 15.59 -8.67 -0.77
N ARG A 34 16.16 -8.92 0.41
CA ARG A 34 17.43 -8.29 0.83
C ARG A 34 18.58 -8.65 -0.13
N ALA A 35 18.65 -9.90 -0.59
CA ALA A 35 19.64 -10.32 -1.58
C ALA A 35 19.45 -9.59 -2.92
N ALA A 36 18.21 -9.42 -3.38
CA ALA A 36 17.91 -8.68 -4.60
C ALA A 36 18.26 -7.19 -4.49
N VAL A 37 17.94 -6.54 -3.36
CA VAL A 37 18.33 -5.15 -3.08
C VAL A 37 19.86 -5.01 -3.06
N ALA A 38 20.57 -5.87 -2.34
CA ALA A 38 22.04 -5.83 -2.25
C ALA A 38 22.73 -6.05 -3.62
N ALA A 39 22.12 -6.85 -4.50
CA ALA A 39 22.63 -7.09 -5.85
C ALA A 39 22.39 -5.91 -6.82
N ALA A 40 21.48 -4.98 -6.50
CA ALA A 40 21.11 -3.85 -7.35
C ALA A 40 22.21 -2.76 -7.35
N ARG A 41 23.29 -2.98 -8.09
CA ARG A 41 24.39 -2.02 -8.27
C ARG A 41 24.00 -0.81 -9.15
N ALA A 42 23.07 -1.02 -10.07
CA ALA A 42 22.44 0.00 -10.92
C ALA A 42 20.93 0.05 -10.62
N PRO A 43 20.17 1.07 -11.08
CA PRO A 43 18.73 1.12 -10.91
C PRO A 43 18.05 -0.17 -11.38
N ALA A 44 17.32 -0.80 -10.46
CA ALA A 44 16.55 -2.00 -10.74
C ALA A 44 15.26 -2.00 -9.92
N TRP A 45 14.28 -2.76 -10.40
CA TRP A 45 13.05 -3.04 -9.67
C TRP A 45 13.08 -4.44 -9.09
N ILE A 46 12.56 -4.58 -7.87
CA ILE A 46 12.22 -5.86 -7.26
C ILE A 46 10.71 -5.87 -7.10
N GLY A 47 10.03 -6.94 -7.51
CA GLY A 47 8.58 -7.00 -7.52
C GLY A 47 8.02 -8.34 -7.09
N TYR A 48 6.82 -8.34 -6.53
CA TYR A 48 6.03 -9.55 -6.33
C TYR A 48 4.53 -9.21 -6.31
N ALA A 49 3.69 -10.24 -6.44
CA ALA A 49 2.24 -10.13 -6.36
C ALA A 49 1.69 -10.73 -5.06
N VAL A 50 0.65 -10.12 -4.51
CA VAL A 50 -0.11 -10.63 -3.36
C VAL A 50 -1.61 -10.35 -3.53
N PRO A 51 -2.49 -11.17 -2.94
CA PRO A 51 -3.93 -10.91 -2.97
C PRO A 51 -4.29 -9.57 -2.31
N THR A 52 -5.26 -8.87 -2.90
CA THR A 52 -5.71 -7.54 -2.42
C THR A 52 -7.08 -7.56 -1.75
N GLU A 53 -7.27 -6.72 -0.74
CA GLU A 53 -8.58 -6.52 -0.09
C GLU A 53 -9.43 -5.57 -0.94
N GLY A 54 -10.64 -5.97 -1.31
CA GLY A 54 -11.58 -5.10 -2.04
C GLY A 54 -11.27 -4.94 -3.52
N ARG A 55 -12.11 -4.16 -4.22
CA ARG A 55 -11.95 -3.85 -5.65
C ARG A 55 -11.36 -2.46 -5.81
N HIS A 56 -10.05 -2.39 -5.99
CA HIS A 56 -9.32 -1.15 -6.20
C HIS A 56 -8.61 -1.16 -7.55
N GLN A 57 -8.89 -0.16 -8.39
CA GLN A 57 -8.06 0.13 -9.55
C GLN A 57 -7.07 1.22 -9.14
N MET A 58 -5.80 0.83 -8.96
CA MET A 58 -4.72 1.73 -8.57
C MET A 58 -3.71 1.94 -9.70
N CYS A 59 -4.18 1.96 -10.96
CA CYS A 59 -3.33 2.33 -12.09
C CYS A 59 -3.04 3.84 -12.12
N CYS A 60 -2.03 4.23 -12.90
CA CYS A 60 -1.58 5.60 -13.01
C CYS A 60 -2.53 6.43 -13.87
N TRP A 61 -2.57 7.74 -13.60
CA TRP A 61 -3.35 8.69 -14.37
C TRP A 61 -2.63 9.15 -15.65
N ASP A 62 -1.33 8.89 -15.79
CA ASP A 62 -0.55 9.35 -16.95
C ASP A 62 -1.03 8.65 -18.23
N SER A 63 -1.91 9.36 -18.95
CA SER A 63 -2.32 9.10 -20.32
C SER A 63 -1.09 9.10 -21.23
N THR A 64 -0.40 7.97 -21.29
CA THR A 64 0.42 7.64 -22.44
C THR A 64 -0.46 6.82 -23.37
N ASP A 65 -0.86 7.43 -24.48
CA ASP A 65 -1.65 6.80 -25.55
C ASP A 65 -0.86 5.71 -26.32
N GLU A 66 0.29 5.27 -25.81
CA GLU A 66 1.25 4.42 -26.52
C GLU A 66 1.44 3.02 -25.90
N VAL A 67 0.42 2.46 -25.25
CA VAL A 67 0.45 1.04 -24.85
C VAL A 67 -0.43 0.14 -25.70
N GLY A 68 -1.11 0.67 -26.73
CA GLY A 68 -1.88 -0.13 -27.70
C GLY A 68 -3.00 -1.02 -27.10
N LEU A 69 -3.34 -0.82 -25.82
CA LEU A 69 -4.16 -1.74 -25.02
C LEU A 69 -5.40 -1.06 -24.38
N GLY A 70 -5.72 0.18 -24.78
CA GLY A 70 -6.94 0.86 -24.33
C GLY A 70 -6.96 1.26 -22.85
N CYS A 71 -5.84 1.13 -22.13
CA CYS A 71 -5.63 1.62 -20.77
C CYS A 71 -4.32 2.44 -20.68
N PRO A 72 -4.28 3.55 -19.93
CA PRO A 72 -3.04 4.29 -19.69
C PRO A 72 -2.06 3.42 -18.90
N GLY A 73 -0.86 3.21 -19.46
CA GLY A 73 0.21 2.45 -18.80
C GLY A 73 0.94 3.29 -17.76
N CYS A 74 1.41 2.64 -16.70
CA CYS A 74 2.22 3.25 -15.64
C CYS A 74 3.71 3.23 -16.00
N ARG A 75 4.36 4.39 -16.08
CA ARG A 75 5.83 4.44 -16.11
C ARG A 75 6.41 4.30 -14.71
N LEU A 76 7.15 3.22 -14.46
CA LEU A 76 7.76 2.95 -13.15
C LEU A 76 8.82 3.99 -12.75
N GLU A 77 9.58 4.54 -13.70
CA GLU A 77 10.53 5.62 -13.43
C GLU A 77 9.88 7.03 -13.48
N GLY A 78 8.57 7.13 -13.71
CA GLY A 78 7.85 8.41 -13.77
C GLY A 78 7.84 9.17 -12.43
N ARG A 79 7.49 10.46 -12.45
CA ARG A 79 7.34 11.27 -11.22
C ARG A 79 5.90 11.29 -10.67
N GLY A 80 4.95 10.70 -11.38
CA GLY A 80 3.53 10.69 -11.00
C GLY A 80 3.23 9.83 -9.77
N SER A 81 2.22 10.25 -9.00
CA SER A 81 1.56 9.43 -7.97
C SER A 81 0.52 8.51 -8.63
N PHE A 82 0.14 7.44 -7.94
CA PHE A 82 -1.05 6.66 -8.30
C PHE A 82 -2.33 7.41 -7.85
N SER A 83 -3.43 7.18 -8.54
CA SER A 83 -4.78 7.52 -8.09
C SER A 83 -5.50 6.22 -7.72
N VAL A 84 -6.08 6.15 -6.53
CA VAL A 84 -6.95 5.03 -6.15
C VAL A 84 -8.35 5.32 -6.69
N ARG A 85 -8.76 4.62 -7.74
CA ARG A 85 -10.15 4.66 -8.22
C ARG A 85 -10.92 3.49 -7.57
N GLY A 86 -11.88 3.84 -6.71
CA GLY A 86 -12.80 2.89 -6.08
C GLY A 86 -14.18 2.91 -6.72
N ASP A 87 -15.05 1.98 -6.35
CA ASP A 87 -16.42 1.81 -6.89
C ASP A 87 -17.38 2.99 -6.62
N ARG A 88 -16.93 4.03 -5.88
CA ARG A 88 -17.72 5.23 -5.55
C ARG A 88 -17.77 6.29 -6.66
N ASP A 89 -16.88 6.21 -7.65
CA ASP A 89 -16.80 7.17 -8.76
C ASP A 89 -17.40 6.54 -10.04
N ARG A 90 -18.71 6.24 -9.96
CA ARG A 90 -19.45 5.49 -10.99
C ARG A 90 -20.12 6.43 -11.99
N SER A 91 -19.31 7.21 -12.71
CA SER A 91 -19.72 7.78 -13.98
C SER A 91 -18.59 7.62 -15.00
N ASP A 92 -18.88 6.77 -15.99
CA ASP A 92 -18.26 6.73 -17.31
C ASP A 92 -17.11 5.71 -17.56
N ARG A 93 -17.48 4.77 -18.43
CA ARG A 93 -16.71 3.93 -19.38
C ARG A 93 -15.89 2.73 -18.89
N THR A 94 -16.41 1.57 -19.35
CA THR A 94 -15.74 0.27 -19.56
C THR A 94 -15.13 -0.36 -18.31
N LEU A 95 -16.01 -0.68 -17.35
CA LEU A 95 -15.66 -1.43 -16.15
C LEU A 95 -15.33 -2.89 -16.53
N SER A 96 -14.09 -3.30 -16.30
CA SER A 96 -13.82 -4.70 -15.99
C SER A 96 -14.69 -5.07 -14.77
N LEU A 97 -15.65 -5.98 -14.95
CA LEU A 97 -16.59 -6.39 -13.90
C LEU A 97 -15.91 -7.21 -12.77
N GLU A 98 -14.62 -7.49 -12.97
CA GLU A 98 -13.69 -8.15 -12.06
C GLU A 98 -12.61 -7.12 -11.73
N GLY A 99 -12.58 -6.62 -10.49
CA GLY A 99 -11.43 -5.89 -9.99
C GLY A 99 -10.25 -6.84 -9.88
N ASP A 100 -9.02 -6.35 -10.05
CA ASP A 100 -7.84 -7.21 -9.96
C ASP A 100 -7.75 -7.85 -8.57
N GLU A 101 -7.68 -9.18 -8.52
CA GLU A 101 -7.62 -9.95 -7.26
C GLU A 101 -6.27 -9.81 -6.54
N THR A 102 -5.28 -9.21 -7.20
CA THR A 102 -3.91 -9.08 -6.71
C THR A 102 -3.36 -7.68 -6.94
N ILE A 103 -2.52 -7.25 -6.01
CA ILE A 103 -1.66 -6.07 -6.15
C ILE A 103 -0.22 -6.50 -6.38
N LEU A 104 0.51 -5.65 -7.10
CA LEU A 104 1.94 -5.74 -7.33
C LEU A 104 2.62 -4.77 -6.38
N VAL A 105 3.55 -5.27 -5.57
CA VAL A 105 4.39 -4.43 -4.69
C VAL A 105 5.78 -4.37 -5.31
N LEU A 106 6.19 -3.17 -5.71
CA LEU A 106 7.41 -2.91 -6.47
C LEU A 106 8.36 -2.00 -5.68
N PHE A 107 9.63 -2.36 -5.68
CA PHE A 107 10.68 -1.72 -4.91
C PHE A 107 11.79 -1.27 -5.88
N ARG A 108 12.02 0.03 -5.99
CA ARG A 108 13.17 0.57 -6.71
C ARG A 108 14.37 0.49 -5.79
N ALA A 109 15.41 -0.19 -6.24
CA ALA A 109 16.69 -0.25 -5.56
C ALA A 109 17.82 0.25 -6.46
N GLU A 110 18.81 0.88 -5.84
CA GLU A 110 19.99 1.40 -6.51
C GLU A 110 21.15 1.45 -5.51
N GLN A 111 22.35 1.08 -5.95
CA GLN A 111 23.56 1.05 -5.11
C GLN A 111 23.37 0.23 -3.81
N GLY A 112 22.66 -0.89 -3.89
CA GLY A 112 22.42 -1.74 -2.72
C GLY A 112 21.41 -1.18 -1.72
N ARG A 113 20.69 -0.10 -2.06
CA ARG A 113 19.77 0.60 -1.17
C ARG A 113 18.38 0.68 -1.77
N LEU A 114 17.37 0.55 -0.90
CA LEU A 114 15.98 0.81 -1.28
C LEU A 114 15.76 2.32 -1.43
N ASP A 115 15.10 2.70 -2.51
CA ASP A 115 14.86 4.10 -2.86
C ASP A 115 13.37 4.46 -2.90
N ARG A 116 12.51 3.57 -3.42
CA ARG A 116 11.07 3.84 -3.55
C ARG A 116 10.27 2.55 -3.51
N ILE A 117 9.04 2.64 -3.01
CA ILE A 117 8.03 1.58 -3.13
C ILE A 117 6.87 2.11 -3.99
N ARG A 118 6.31 1.25 -4.83
CA ARG A 118 5.09 1.50 -5.60
C ARG A 118 4.16 0.30 -5.50
N THR A 119 2.87 0.58 -5.49
CA THR A 119 1.83 -0.44 -5.46
C THR A 119 0.88 -0.20 -6.63
N TYR A 120 0.62 -1.25 -7.40
CA TYR A 120 -0.28 -1.22 -8.56
C TYR A 120 -1.21 -2.43 -8.54
N SER A 121 -2.33 -2.35 -9.24
CA SER A 121 -3.17 -3.52 -9.49
C SER A 121 -2.49 -4.39 -10.55
N SER A 122 -2.67 -5.71 -10.50
CA SER A 122 -2.04 -6.63 -11.47
C SER A 122 -2.52 -6.45 -12.92
N GLY A 123 -3.67 -5.82 -13.12
CA GLY A 123 -4.18 -5.43 -14.43
C GLY A 123 -3.52 -4.16 -15.01
N CYS A 124 -2.68 -3.45 -14.28
CA CYS A 124 -2.02 -2.27 -14.84
C CYS A 124 -0.91 -2.68 -15.83
N ALA A 125 -0.85 -2.04 -16.99
CA ALA A 125 0.33 -2.11 -17.85
C ALA A 125 1.45 -1.28 -17.24
N LEU A 126 2.63 -1.89 -17.04
CA LEU A 126 3.75 -1.27 -16.33
C LEU A 126 4.96 -1.18 -17.24
N ASP A 127 5.42 0.03 -17.54
CA ASP A 127 6.64 0.29 -18.32
C ASP A 127 7.83 0.47 -17.37
N ALA A 128 8.79 -0.46 -17.44
CA ALA A 128 10.01 -0.44 -16.63
C ALA A 128 11.15 0.38 -17.25
N GLY A 129 10.97 0.99 -18.43
CA GLY A 129 11.94 1.91 -19.03
C GLY A 129 13.31 1.28 -19.38
N GLY A 130 13.34 -0.01 -19.70
CA GLY A 130 14.54 -0.79 -20.02
C GLY A 130 15.29 -1.33 -18.79
N LEU A 131 14.81 -1.06 -17.58
CA LEU A 131 15.46 -1.48 -16.34
C LEU A 131 15.31 -2.99 -16.10
N SER A 132 16.25 -3.52 -15.32
CA SER A 132 16.15 -4.89 -14.82
C SER A 132 15.06 -4.99 -13.76
N VAL A 133 14.29 -6.07 -13.82
CA VAL A 133 13.21 -6.36 -12.86
C VAL A 133 13.43 -7.76 -12.28
N VAL A 134 13.73 -7.84 -10.99
CA VAL A 134 13.75 -9.11 -10.26
C VAL A 134 12.33 -9.42 -9.79
N TRP A 135 11.72 -10.44 -10.36
CA TRP A 135 10.36 -10.88 -9.99
C TRP A 135 10.44 -12.03 -8.98
N LEU A 136 9.94 -11.82 -7.77
CA LEU A 136 9.93 -12.82 -6.71
C LEU A 136 8.64 -13.64 -6.75
N THR A 137 8.77 -14.96 -6.90
CA THR A 137 7.66 -15.93 -6.87
C THR A 137 7.56 -16.62 -5.52
N ASP A 138 6.50 -17.42 -5.31
CA ASP A 138 6.29 -18.20 -4.08
C ASP A 138 6.14 -17.33 -2.81
N VAL A 139 5.69 -16.08 -2.99
CA VAL A 139 5.53 -15.12 -1.90
C VAL A 139 4.28 -15.43 -1.09
N LYS A 140 4.45 -15.66 0.21
CA LYS A 140 3.33 -15.80 1.14
C LYS A 140 2.80 -14.42 1.54
N PRO A 141 1.48 -14.17 1.54
CA PRO A 141 0.94 -12.85 1.88
C PRO A 141 1.38 -12.34 3.26
N ALA A 142 1.37 -13.20 4.29
CA ALA A 142 1.88 -12.87 5.61
C ALA A 142 3.39 -12.50 5.64
N GLU A 143 4.21 -13.04 4.73
CA GLU A 143 5.62 -12.65 4.62
C GLU A 143 5.78 -11.23 4.05
N SER A 144 4.95 -10.87 3.06
CA SER A 144 4.89 -9.49 2.55
C SER A 144 4.46 -8.50 3.63
N VAL A 145 3.45 -8.85 4.44
CA VAL A 145 3.03 -8.02 5.58
C VAL A 145 4.18 -7.79 6.55
N ARG A 146 4.93 -8.83 6.91
CA ARG A 146 6.09 -8.70 7.80
C ARG A 146 7.19 -7.81 7.21
N LEU A 147 7.52 -7.99 5.93
CA LEU A 147 8.51 -7.18 5.24
C LEU A 147 8.10 -5.69 5.21
N LEU A 148 6.86 -5.40 4.80
CA LEU A 148 6.37 -4.01 4.74
C LEU A 148 6.36 -3.37 6.13
N ARG A 149 5.94 -4.12 7.17
CA ARG A 149 5.99 -3.65 8.56
C ARG A 149 7.42 -3.32 9.01
N SER A 150 8.43 -4.11 8.63
CA SER A 150 9.82 -3.79 8.97
C SER A 150 10.32 -2.53 8.24
N LEU A 151 9.83 -2.26 7.03
CA LEU A 151 10.16 -1.03 6.29
C LEU A 151 9.54 0.21 6.91
N VAL A 152 8.31 0.11 7.45
CA VAL A 152 7.70 1.18 8.25
C VAL A 152 8.55 1.48 9.50
N ALA A 153 8.97 0.44 10.24
CA ALA A 153 9.77 0.62 11.44
C ALA A 153 11.18 1.19 11.17
N SER A 154 11.75 0.92 10.00
CA SER A 154 13.14 1.32 9.66
C SER A 154 13.28 2.75 9.15
N GLY A 155 12.18 3.38 8.72
CA GLY A 155 12.21 4.75 8.17
C GLY A 155 12.41 5.85 9.23
N GLY A 156 12.22 5.53 10.50
CA GLY A 156 12.56 6.40 11.63
C GLY A 156 14.07 6.58 11.87
N SER A 157 14.94 5.96 11.06
CA SER A 157 16.38 6.17 11.14
C SER A 157 16.79 7.45 10.40
N GLU A 158 17.38 8.40 11.14
CA GLU A 158 17.85 9.72 10.68
C GLU A 158 19.05 9.64 9.71
N GLU A 159 19.07 8.71 8.76
CA GLU A 159 20.01 8.80 7.64
C GLU A 159 19.59 9.97 6.74
N ARG A 160 20.13 11.15 7.04
CA ARG A 160 20.06 12.37 6.21
C ARG A 160 20.38 12.02 4.75
N GLY A 161 19.35 11.79 3.95
CA GLY A 161 19.45 11.47 2.52
C GLY A 161 18.64 10.25 2.04
N GLY A 162 18.14 9.39 2.94
CA GLY A 162 17.24 8.30 2.57
C GLY A 162 15.84 8.81 2.20
N ARG A 163 15.31 8.41 1.04
CA ARG A 163 13.89 8.71 0.71
C ARG A 163 12.99 7.90 1.65
N ARG A 164 11.99 8.55 2.25
CA ARG A 164 11.06 7.93 3.22
C ARG A 164 10.18 6.89 2.52
N VAL A 165 10.39 5.62 2.86
CA VAL A 165 9.62 4.47 2.33
C VAL A 165 8.47 4.05 3.25
N GLU A 166 8.34 4.67 4.42
CA GLU A 166 7.33 4.37 5.44
C GLU A 166 5.90 4.51 4.90
N GLU A 167 5.57 5.66 4.32
CA GLU A 167 4.22 5.96 3.84
C GLU A 167 3.82 5.03 2.68
N PRO A 168 4.65 4.81 1.64
CA PRO A 168 4.36 3.79 0.63
C PRO A 168 4.22 2.37 1.20
N ALA A 169 5.00 2.00 2.22
CA ALA A 169 4.88 0.69 2.85
C ALA A 169 3.56 0.54 3.63
N LEU A 170 3.14 1.59 4.36
CA LEU A 170 1.83 1.67 5.01
C LEU A 170 0.68 1.56 4.00
N ALA A 171 0.78 2.25 2.87
CA ALA A 171 -0.20 2.17 1.80
C ALA A 171 -0.28 0.74 1.24
N ALA A 172 0.85 0.10 0.95
CA ALA A 172 0.88 -1.28 0.48
C ALA A 172 0.22 -2.25 1.49
N LEU A 173 0.48 -2.08 2.79
CA LEU A 173 -0.19 -2.86 3.86
C LEU A 173 -1.72 -2.69 3.83
N ALA A 174 -2.22 -1.48 3.59
CA ALA A 174 -3.65 -1.20 3.53
C ALA A 174 -4.38 -2.02 2.46
N PHE A 175 -3.70 -2.33 1.36
CA PHE A 175 -4.27 -3.07 0.24
C PHE A 175 -4.13 -4.59 0.34
N HIS A 176 -3.42 -5.15 1.32
CA HIS A 176 -3.26 -6.61 1.45
C HIS A 176 -4.55 -7.28 1.95
N ALA A 177 -4.97 -8.37 1.28
CA ALA A 177 -6.09 -9.22 1.73
C ALA A 177 -5.78 -10.05 2.99
N ASP A 178 -4.50 -10.31 3.26
CA ASP A 178 -4.11 -11.13 4.42
C ASP A 178 -4.60 -10.50 5.74
N PRO A 179 -5.27 -11.25 6.62
CA PRO A 179 -5.78 -10.71 7.89
C PRO A 179 -4.71 -10.07 8.77
N SER A 180 -3.47 -10.56 8.71
CA SER A 180 -2.36 -9.99 9.47
C SER A 180 -2.02 -8.55 9.08
N ALA A 181 -2.44 -8.10 7.88
CA ALA A 181 -2.26 -6.71 7.45
C ALA A 181 -3.16 -5.74 8.23
N LEU A 182 -4.42 -6.12 8.52
CA LEU A 182 -5.31 -5.31 9.34
C LEU A 182 -4.78 -5.22 10.77
N GLU A 183 -4.36 -6.36 11.35
CA GLU A 183 -3.75 -6.40 12.68
C GLU A 183 -2.47 -5.55 12.76
N ALA A 184 -1.63 -5.60 11.72
CA ALA A 184 -0.44 -4.76 11.64
C ALA A 184 -0.78 -3.27 11.64
N LEU A 185 -1.78 -2.84 10.86
CA LEU A 185 -2.23 -1.44 10.82
C LEU A 185 -2.85 -0.99 12.15
N ILE A 186 -3.64 -1.84 12.80
CA ILE A 186 -4.18 -1.56 14.13
C ILE A 186 -3.05 -1.41 15.16
N GLY A 187 -2.04 -2.28 15.12
CA GLY A 187 -0.86 -2.19 15.97
C GLY A 187 -0.09 -0.89 15.76
N LEU A 188 0.17 -0.52 14.50
CA LEU A 188 0.86 0.73 14.14
C LEU A 188 0.06 1.96 14.59
N ALA A 189 -1.25 1.99 14.37
CA ALA A 189 -2.12 3.10 14.79
C ALA A 189 -2.15 3.31 16.31
N ARG A 190 -1.96 2.24 17.10
CA ARG A 190 -2.06 2.28 18.57
C ARG A 190 -0.72 2.51 19.27
N GLN A 191 0.36 1.94 18.74
CA GLN A 191 1.59 1.71 19.51
C GLN A 191 2.86 2.22 18.84
N ASP A 192 2.80 2.70 17.59
CA ASP A 192 4.02 3.18 16.94
C ASP A 192 4.59 4.40 17.68
N ALA A 193 5.91 4.42 17.84
CA ALA A 193 6.61 5.51 18.53
C ALA A 193 6.45 6.85 17.80
N SER A 194 6.33 6.82 16.47
CA SER A 194 6.12 8.00 15.63
C SER A 194 4.64 8.36 15.55
N GLY A 195 4.26 9.52 16.10
CA GLY A 195 2.91 10.06 15.90
C GLY A 195 2.54 10.24 14.43
N HIS A 196 3.54 10.46 13.57
CA HIS A 196 3.31 10.50 12.12
C HIS A 196 2.81 9.16 11.59
N VAL A 197 3.47 8.05 11.94
CA VAL A 197 3.07 6.68 11.55
C VAL A 197 1.71 6.33 12.14
N ARG A 198 1.46 6.63 13.42
CA ARG A 198 0.14 6.40 14.04
C ARG A 198 -0.97 7.10 13.26
N GLY A 199 -0.78 8.37 12.93
CA GLY A 199 -1.73 9.16 12.14
C GLY A 199 -1.97 8.63 10.72
N GLN A 200 -0.92 8.19 10.03
CA GLN A 200 -1.05 7.59 8.69
C GLN A 200 -1.74 6.23 8.73
N ALA A 201 -1.46 5.40 9.74
CA ALA A 201 -2.14 4.12 9.93
C ALA A 201 -3.64 4.31 10.19
N LEU A 202 -4.04 5.32 10.98
CA LEU A 202 -5.46 5.66 11.20
C LEU A 202 -6.18 6.03 9.91
N PHE A 203 -5.54 6.84 9.05
CA PHE A 203 -6.08 7.17 7.73
C PHE A 203 -6.32 5.90 6.89
N TRP A 204 -5.31 5.04 6.76
CA TRP A 204 -5.42 3.81 5.98
C TRP A 204 -6.43 2.80 6.56
N LEU A 205 -6.57 2.74 7.88
CA LEU A 205 -7.61 1.94 8.54
C LEU A 205 -9.01 2.41 8.11
N ALA A 206 -9.27 3.71 8.14
CA ALA A 206 -10.55 4.26 7.71
C ALA A 206 -10.85 3.96 6.23
N GLN A 207 -9.84 4.08 5.36
CA GLN A 207 -9.98 3.76 3.93
C GLN A 207 -10.25 2.27 3.65
N ARG A 208 -9.64 1.37 4.44
CA ARG A 208 -9.73 -0.09 4.24
C ARG A 208 -10.97 -0.71 4.87
N ALA A 209 -11.16 -0.47 6.17
CA ALA A 209 -12.05 -1.28 7.00
C ALA A 209 -13.30 -0.51 7.48
N GLY A 210 -13.35 0.81 7.21
CA GLY A 210 -14.50 1.66 7.51
C GLY A 210 -15.00 1.46 8.94
N SER A 211 -16.27 1.08 9.05
CA SER A 211 -16.99 0.84 10.30
C SER A 211 -16.30 -0.12 11.27
N LYS A 212 -15.66 -1.17 10.76
CA LYS A 212 -15.03 -2.23 11.56
C LYS A 212 -13.89 -1.69 12.45
N VAL A 213 -13.35 -0.52 12.12
CA VAL A 213 -12.24 0.11 12.85
C VAL A 213 -12.64 1.42 13.55
N ALA A 214 -13.93 1.78 13.53
CA ALA A 214 -14.43 3.00 14.18
C ALA A 214 -13.99 3.08 15.65
N GLY A 215 -14.08 1.97 16.40
CA GLY A 215 -13.63 1.92 17.80
C GLY A 215 -12.11 2.10 17.99
N VAL A 216 -11.29 1.77 16.99
CA VAL A 216 -9.84 2.05 17.02
C VAL A 216 -9.60 3.55 16.85
N ILE A 217 -10.31 4.17 15.90
CA ILE A 217 -10.17 5.60 15.58
C ILE A 217 -10.70 6.47 16.73
N THR A 218 -11.87 6.14 17.31
CA THR A 218 -12.44 6.87 18.46
C THR A 218 -11.50 6.81 19.67
N ARG A 219 -10.90 5.65 19.96
CA ARG A 219 -9.90 5.56 21.04
C ARG A 219 -8.67 6.43 20.78
N ALA A 220 -8.19 6.53 19.53
CA ALA A 220 -7.09 7.42 19.22
C ALA A 220 -7.44 8.91 19.45
N ILE A 221 -8.68 9.31 19.16
CA ILE A 221 -9.19 10.67 19.46
C ILE A 221 -9.20 10.95 20.97
N GLU A 222 -9.56 9.95 21.78
CA GLU A 222 -9.66 10.07 23.23
C GLU A 222 -8.29 10.04 23.91
N ASP A 223 -7.46 9.06 23.54
CA ASP A 223 -6.34 8.60 24.37
C ASP A 223 -4.95 8.89 23.79
N ASP A 224 -4.80 9.23 22.49
CA ASP A 224 -3.45 9.45 21.93
C ASP A 224 -2.74 10.60 22.68
N PRO A 225 -1.46 10.47 23.04
CA PRO A 225 -0.76 11.55 23.75
C PRO A 225 -0.60 12.82 22.89
N GLU A 226 -0.59 12.71 21.56
CA GLU A 226 -0.31 13.80 20.65
C GLU A 226 -1.59 14.38 20.04
N THR A 227 -1.81 15.69 20.24
CA THR A 227 -3.00 16.37 19.69
C THR A 227 -3.07 16.30 18.16
N GLU A 228 -1.93 16.31 17.46
CA GLU A 228 -1.91 16.19 16.00
C GLU A 228 -2.37 14.81 15.53
N VAL A 229 -2.07 13.74 16.28
CA VAL A 229 -2.60 12.40 15.97
C VAL A 229 -4.10 12.34 16.23
N LYS A 230 -4.59 12.96 17.32
CA LYS A 230 -6.04 13.08 17.57
C LYS A 230 -6.76 13.77 16.41
N LYS A 231 -6.19 14.86 15.87
CA LYS A 231 -6.76 15.57 14.70
C LYS A 231 -6.80 14.68 13.46
N ARG A 232 -5.73 13.93 13.19
CA ARG A 232 -5.70 12.95 12.09
C ARG A 232 -6.73 11.84 12.31
N ALA A 233 -6.98 11.43 13.55
CA ALA A 233 -8.02 10.48 13.89
C ALA A 233 -9.43 11.05 13.64
N VAL A 234 -9.68 12.33 13.94
CA VAL A 234 -10.93 13.02 13.57
C VAL A 234 -11.12 13.03 12.06
N PHE A 235 -10.07 13.35 11.29
CA PHE A 235 -10.13 13.26 9.83
C PHE A 235 -10.40 11.82 9.36
N ALA A 236 -9.79 10.82 9.97
CA ALA A 236 -10.07 9.42 9.66
C ALA A 236 -11.55 9.06 9.93
N LEU A 237 -12.18 9.60 10.99
CA LEU A 237 -13.62 9.43 11.21
C LEU A 237 -14.46 10.04 10.09
N SER A 238 -14.07 11.18 9.51
CA SER A 238 -14.81 11.77 8.39
C SER A 238 -14.74 10.96 7.10
N GLN A 239 -13.80 10.02 7.01
CA GLN A 239 -13.69 9.09 5.88
C GLN A 239 -14.61 7.86 6.01
N LEU A 240 -15.23 7.65 7.18
CA LEU A 240 -16.18 6.55 7.40
C LEU A 240 -17.51 6.79 6.66
N PRO A 241 -18.32 5.74 6.42
CA PRO A 241 -19.69 5.90 5.92
C PRO A 241 -20.49 6.93 6.73
N HIS A 242 -21.34 7.70 6.06
CA HIS A 242 -22.01 8.87 6.63
C HIS A 242 -22.87 8.53 7.87
N ASP A 243 -23.57 7.40 7.83
CA ASP A 243 -24.41 6.88 8.91
C ASP A 243 -23.63 6.51 10.19
N GLU A 244 -22.33 6.33 10.09
CA GLU A 244 -21.46 5.98 11.21
C GLU A 244 -20.49 7.11 11.61
N GLY A 245 -19.85 7.73 10.63
CA GLY A 245 -18.88 8.80 10.85
C GLY A 245 -19.52 10.06 11.43
N VAL A 246 -20.68 10.49 10.90
CA VAL A 246 -21.33 11.75 11.33
C VAL A 246 -21.75 11.71 12.80
N PRO A 247 -22.41 10.66 13.31
CA PRO A 247 -22.70 10.56 14.75
C PRO A 247 -21.45 10.66 15.63
N LEU A 248 -20.35 10.00 15.27
CA LEU A 248 -19.09 10.03 16.03
C LEU A 248 -18.41 11.41 15.99
N LEU A 249 -18.48 12.10 14.84
CA LEU A 249 -17.99 13.48 14.71
C LEU A 249 -18.81 14.46 15.56
N ILE A 250 -20.14 14.34 15.57
CA ILE A 250 -21.01 15.14 16.43
C ILE A 250 -20.68 14.91 17.91
N ASP A 251 -20.49 13.65 18.30
CA ASP A 251 -20.12 13.29 19.67
C ASP A 251 -18.76 13.90 20.06
N THR A 252 -17.77 13.77 19.18
CA THR A 252 -16.44 14.35 19.34
C THR A 252 -16.52 15.88 19.51
N ALA A 253 -17.26 16.56 18.65
CA ALA A 253 -17.44 18.02 18.70
C ALA A 253 -18.14 18.49 19.98
N ARG A 254 -19.04 17.68 20.56
CA ARG A 254 -19.79 18.04 21.77
C ARG A 254 -19.04 17.71 23.06
N LYS A 255 -18.33 16.58 23.11
CA LYS A 255 -17.86 15.99 24.37
C LYS A 255 -16.34 15.97 24.53
N ASN A 256 -15.56 16.07 23.45
CA ASN A 256 -14.11 15.92 23.57
C ASN A 256 -13.51 17.02 24.45
N ARG A 257 -12.64 16.65 25.40
CA ARG A 257 -12.04 17.60 26.36
C ARG A 257 -11.06 18.56 25.70
N ASN A 258 -10.40 18.14 24.61
CA ASN A 258 -9.42 18.95 23.89
C ASN A 258 -10.11 19.93 22.91
N PRO A 259 -10.03 21.26 23.13
CA PRO A 259 -10.67 22.24 22.26
C PRO A 259 -10.16 22.21 20.81
N ALA A 260 -8.88 21.87 20.59
CA ALA A 260 -8.31 21.76 19.26
C ALA A 260 -8.90 20.56 18.48
N VAL A 261 -9.23 19.48 19.19
CA VAL A 261 -9.88 18.30 18.62
C VAL A 261 -11.36 18.58 18.32
N ARG A 262 -12.08 19.32 19.19
CA ARG A 262 -13.47 19.74 18.90
C ARG A 262 -13.59 20.65 17.68
N LYS A 263 -12.55 21.47 17.41
CA LYS A 263 -12.51 22.41 16.29
C LYS A 263 -12.20 21.75 14.96
N GLN A 264 -11.40 20.67 14.98
CA GLN A 264 -10.94 19.94 13.81
C GLN A 264 -12.10 19.25 13.08
#